data_AF-A0AAV8Z902-F1
#
_entry.id   AF-A0AAV8Z902-F1
#
_cell.length_a   1.000
_cell.length_b   1.000
_cell.length_c   1.000
_cell.angle_alpha   90.00
_cell.angle_beta   90.00
_cell.angle_gamma   90.00
#
_symmetry.space_group_name_H-M   'P 1'
#
loop_
_entity.id
_entity.type
_entity.pdbx_description
1 polymer ?
#
loop_
_entity_poly.entity_id
_entity_poly.type
_entity_poly.pdbx_seq_one_letter_code
_entity_poly.pdbx_strand_id
1 'polypeptide(L)' 'MGLLCSGEGYTWNLKLYCGKEKDASASVPTNIVIILSEKLLDQERTAITDNWYTSLHLANKLLDRKTPFRNL' A
#
# COMPACT_ATOMS: atom_id res chain seq x y z
N MET A 1 -9.79 -6.27 -4.05
CA MET A 1 -8.64 -6.48 -4.98
C MET A 1 -7.83 -5.20 -4.98
N GLY A 2 -6.50 -5.27 -5.01
CA GLY A 2 -5.62 -4.11 -5.11
C GLY A 2 -4.56 -4.29 -6.20
N LEU A 3 -4.23 -3.21 -6.90
CA LEU A 3 -3.24 -3.16 -7.98
C LEU A 3 -2.21 -2.08 -7.62
N LEU A 4 -0.93 -2.37 -7.84
CA LEU A 4 0.15 -1.39 -7.74
C LEU A 4 0.71 -1.11 -9.14
N CYS A 5 0.79 0.16 -9.49
CA CYS A 5 1.29 0.62 -10.79
C CYS A 5 2.39 1.66 -10.65
N SER A 6 3.23 1.81 -11.67
CA SER A 6 4.10 2.96 -11.83
C SER A 6 3.30 4.18 -12.30
N GLY A 7 3.88 5.37 -12.13
CA GLY A 7 3.34 6.59 -12.74
C GLY A 7 3.32 6.55 -14.28
N GLU A 8 4.05 5.63 -14.90
CA GLU A 8 4.08 5.42 -16.35
C GLU A 8 2.99 4.45 -16.84
N GLY A 9 2.18 3.90 -15.93
CA GLY A 9 1.07 3.00 -16.24
C GLY A 9 1.40 1.51 -16.25
N TYR A 10 2.61 1.10 -15.85
CA TYR A 10 2.98 -0.31 -15.74
C TYR A 10 2.50 -0.92 -14.43
N THR A 11 1.84 -2.07 -14.50
CA THR A 11 1.48 -2.85 -13.30
C THR A 11 2.72 -3.53 -12.72
N TRP A 12 3.02 -3.23 -11.46
CA TRP A 12 4.10 -3.86 -10.69
C TRP A 12 3.64 -5.11 -9.94
N ASN A 13 2.46 -5.03 -9.33
CA ASN A 13 1.97 -6.10 -8.46
C ASN A 13 0.45 -6.10 -8.37
N LEU A 14 -0.15 -7.26 -8.11
CA LEU A 14 -1.60 -7.43 -7.94
C LEU A 14 -1.88 -8.40 -6.80
N LYS A 15 -2.83 -8.04 -5.94
CA LYS A 15 -3.35 -8.92 -4.90
C LYS A 15 -4.87 -9.04 -5.01
N LEU A 16 -5.33 -10.26 -5.29
CA LEU A 16 -6.73 -10.64 -5.16
C LEU A 16 -7.05 -10.90 -3.70
N TYR A 17 -8.10 -10.23 -3.21
CA TYR A 17 -8.54 -10.35 -1.83
C TYR A 17 -9.96 -10.92 -1.81
N CYS A 18 -10.12 -12.10 -1.21
CA CYS A 18 -11.36 -12.88 -1.19
C CYS A 18 -12.05 -12.89 0.19
N GLY A 19 -11.74 -11.95 1.09
CA GLY A 19 -12.46 -11.76 2.36
C GLY A 19 -12.05 -12.67 3.54
N LYS A 20 -11.19 -13.67 3.31
CA LYS A 20 -10.78 -14.64 4.35
C LYS A 20 -9.49 -14.31 5.08
N GLU A 21 -8.67 -13.42 4.52
CA GLU A 21 -7.44 -12.94 5.14
C GLU A 21 -7.77 -11.74 6.03
N LYS A 22 -8.13 -11.99 7.29
CA LYS A 22 -8.25 -10.93 8.30
C LYS A 22 -7.15 -11.14 9.33
N ASP A 23 -6.12 -10.30 9.24
CA ASP A 23 -5.18 -10.14 10.34
C ASP A 23 -5.86 -9.24 11.38
N ALA A 24 -5.94 -9.68 12.63
CA ALA A 24 -6.57 -8.88 13.70
C ALA A 24 -5.74 -7.63 14.04
N SER A 25 -4.45 -7.61 13.67
CA SER A 25 -3.51 -6.54 14.04
C SER A 25 -3.48 -5.35 13.08
N ALA A 26 -4.06 -5.47 11.88
CA ALA A 26 -4.01 -4.42 10.87
C ALA A 26 -5.25 -4.38 9.99
N SER A 27 -5.62 -3.18 9.53
CA SER A 27 -6.71 -3.03 8.57
C SER A 27 -6.38 -3.73 7.25
N VAL A 28 -7.39 -4.35 6.63
CA VAL A 28 -7.25 -5.01 5.33
C VAL A 28 -6.64 -4.06 4.27
N PRO A 29 -7.07 -2.80 4.14
CA PRO A 29 -6.47 -1.89 3.18
C PRO A 29 -4.98 -1.61 3.44
N THR A 30 -4.58 -1.41 4.70
CA THR A 30 -3.17 -1.23 5.07
C THR A 30 -2.34 -2.43 4.65
N ASN A 31 -2.80 -3.65 4.95
CA ASN A 31 -2.07 -4.87 4.62
C ASN A 31 -1.92 -5.05 3.11
N ILE A 32 -2.94 -4.71 2.33
CA ILE A 32 -2.86 -4.75 0.86
C ILE A 32 -1.74 -3.82 0.36
N VAL A 33 -1.69 -2.58 0.84
CA VAL A 33 -0.67 -1.60 0.40
C VAL A 33 0.74 -2.04 0.76
N ILE A 34 0.95 -2.52 1.99
CA ILE A 34 2.27 -2.97 2.45
C ILE A 34 2.76 -4.18 1.64
N ILE A 35 1.88 -5.17 1.42
CA ILE A 35 2.23 -6.37 0.64
C ILE A 35 2.54 -6.02 -0.80
N LEU A 36 1.71 -5.18 -1.43
CA LEU A 36 1.94 -4.79 -2.82
C LEU A 36 3.26 -4.05 -2.98
N SER A 37 3.60 -3.19 -2.02
CA SER A 37 4.75 -2.28 -2.07
C SER A 37 6.03 -2.85 -1.48
N GLU A 38 6.02 -4.06 -0.90
CA GLU A 38 7.11 -4.61 -0.05
C GLU A 38 8.51 -4.45 -0.66
N LYS A 39 8.66 -4.71 -1.96
CA LYS A 39 9.94 -4.62 -2.69
C LYS A 39 10.38 -3.20 -3.02
N LEU A 40 9.50 -2.22 -2.87
CA LEU A 40 9.73 -0.80 -3.18
C LEU A 40 9.85 0.06 -1.91
N LEU A 41 9.53 -0.50 -0.75
CA LEU A 41 9.75 0.16 0.53
C LEU A 41 11.23 0.49 0.72
N ASP A 42 11.50 1.53 1.51
CA ASP A 42 12.85 2.02 1.84
C ASP A 42 13.65 2.60 0.66
N GLN A 43 13.03 2.76 -0.52
CA GLN A 43 13.67 3.32 -1.72
C GLN A 43 13.37 4.81 -1.94
N GLU A 44 12.84 5.52 -0.94
CA GLU A 44 12.51 6.95 -1.03
C GLU A 44 11.48 7.29 -2.13
N ARG A 45 10.71 6.28 -2.55
CA ARG A 45 9.62 6.42 -3.51
C ARG A 45 8.38 6.97 -2.81
N THR A 46 7.62 7.79 -3.53
CA THR A 46 6.32 8.27 -3.02
C THR A 46 5.22 7.26 -3.34
N ALA A 47 4.53 6.77 -2.31
CA ALA A 47 3.33 5.97 -2.46
C ALA A 47 2.11 6.88 -2.64
N ILE A 48 1.29 6.55 -3.63
CA ILE A 48 0.04 7.23 -3.93
C ILE A 48 -1.08 6.22 -3.81
N THR A 49 -2.09 6.48 -2.97
CA THR A 49 -3.23 5.58 -2.80
C THR A 49 -4.55 6.34 -2.85
N ASP A 50 -5.65 5.63 -3.08
CA ASP A 50 -6.99 6.19 -2.96
C ASP A 50 -7.43 6.32 -1.49
N ASN A 51 -8.60 6.94 -1.28
CA ASN A 51 -9.22 7.11 0.03
C ASN A 51 -9.53 5.78 0.76
N TRP A 52 -9.82 4.70 0.04
CA TRP A 52 -10.15 3.40 0.62
C TRP A 52 -8.92 2.73 1.24
N TYR A 53 -7.75 2.95 0.64
CA TYR A 53 -6.46 2.47 1.16
C TYR A 53 -5.82 3.42 2.16
N THR A 54 -6.26 4.68 2.23
CA THR A 54 -5.66 5.71 3.08
C THR A 54 -6.07 5.57 4.56
N SER A 55 -5.08 5.61 5.46
CA SER A 55 -5.31 5.73 6.90
C SER A 55 -4.09 6.34 7.59
N LEU A 56 -4.28 6.95 8.77
CA LEU A 56 -3.16 7.48 9.57
C LEU A 56 -2.16 6.37 9.93
N HIS A 57 -2.65 5.17 10.24
CA HIS A 57 -1.82 4.01 10.53
C HIS A 57 -0.95 3.60 9.33
N LEU A 58 -1.51 3.60 8.12
CA LEU A 58 -0.74 3.34 6.90
C LEU A 58 0.32 4.42 6.67
N ALA A 59 -0.05 5.70 6.80
CA ALA A 59 0.87 6.81 6.59
C ALA A 59 2.10 6.71 7.51
N ASN A 60 1.89 6.43 8.81
CA ASN A 60 2.99 6.24 9.75
C ASN A 60 3.88 5.05 9.36
N LYS A 61 3.30 3.89 9.01
CA LYS A 61 4.07 2.71 8.56
C LYS A 61 4.93 2.98 7.33
N LEU A 62 4.41 3.75 6.37
CA LEU A 62 5.15 4.09 5.16
C LEU A 62 6.27 5.10 5.45
N LEU A 63 6.01 6.09 6.31
CA LEU A 63 7.01 7.07 6.75
C LEU A 63 8.17 6.39 7.50
N ASP A 64 7.88 5.44 8.39
CA ASP A 64 8.90 4.64 9.10
C ASP A 64 9.81 3.86 8.13
N ARG A 65 9.31 3.58 6.91
CA ARG A 65 9.98 2.86 5.83
C ARG A 65 10.46 3.78 4.71
N LYS A 66 10.77 5.04 5.04
CA LYS A 66 11.25 6.08 4.10
C LYS A 66 10.43 6.16 2.80
N THR A 67 9.13 5.92 2.88
CA THR A 67 8.22 5.88 1.73
C THR A 67 7.18 6.97 1.94
N PRO A 68 7.42 8.22 1.52
CA PRO A 68 6.46 9.30 1.71
C PRO A 68 5.11 9.00 1.05
N PHE A 69 4.04 9.51 1.65
CA PHE A 69 2.66 9.17 1.32
C PHE A 69 1.92 10.39 0.75
N ARG A 70 1.13 10.19 -0.32
CA ARG A 70 0.14 11.15 -0.84
C ARG A 70 -1.19 10.43 -1.14
N ASN A 71 -2.30 11.12 -0.91
CA ASN A 71 -3.65 10.66 -1.25
C ASN A 71 -4.09 11.25 -2.61
N LEU A 72 -4.84 10.49 -3.40
CA LEU A 72 -5.45 10.93 -4.66
C LEU A 72 -6.77 11.67 -4.46
#